data_AF-A0A2P6PK88-F1
#
_entry.id   AF-A0A2P6PK88-F1
#
_cell.length_a   1.000
_cell.length_b   1.000
_cell.length_c   1.000
_cell.angle_alpha   90.00
_cell.angle_beta   90.00
_cell.angle_gamma   90.00
#
_symmetry.space_group_name_H-M   'P 1'
#
loop_
_entity.id
_entity.type
_entity.pdbx_description
1 polymer ?
#
loop_
_entity_poly.entity_id
_entity_poly.type
_entity_poly.pdbx_seq_one_letter_code
_entity_poly.pdbx_strand_id
1 'polypeptide(L)' 'MEVIVCKKGQEVLVQGGVIENLAKHLIEQYGIPKRYIEVLDKTRR' A
#
# COMPACT_ATOMS: atom_id res chain seq x y z
N MET A 1 3.56 -9.65 6.69
CA MET A 1 3.78 -8.20 6.85
C MET A 1 4.00 -7.65 5.47
N GLU A 2 3.13 -6.75 5.04
CA GLU A 2 3.18 -6.14 3.71
C GLU A 2 3.42 -4.64 3.89
N VAL A 3 4.13 -3.99 2.96
CA VAL A 3 4.49 -2.58 3.06
C VAL A 3 3.80 -1.81 1.94
N ILE A 4 3.12 -0.71 2.29
CA ILE A 4 2.76 0.31 1.32
C ILE A 4 3.80 1.41 1.38
N VAL A 5 4.40 1.73 0.23
CA VAL A 5 5.28 2.88 0.07
C VAL A 5 4.48 3.99 -0.60
N CYS A 6 4.33 5.11 0.12
CA CYS A 6 3.77 6.34 -0.43
C CYS A 6 4.91 7.27 -0.86
N LYS A 7 4.75 7.90 -2.03
CA LYS A 7 5.77 8.78 -2.63
C LYS A 7 6.13 9.90 -1.66
N LYS A 8 7.43 10.00 -1.30
CA LYS A 8 8.10 10.83 -0.25
C LYS A 8 8.67 10.07 0.96
N GLY A 9 8.91 8.75 0.85
CA GLY A 9 9.74 8.02 1.81
C GLY A 9 9.03 7.60 3.10
N GLN A 10 7.69 7.62 3.12
CA GLN A 10 6.91 7.04 4.20
C GLN A 10 6.55 5.60 3.83
N GLU A 11 7.15 4.66 4.56
CA GLU A 11 6.78 3.24 4.53
C GLU A 11 5.81 2.97 5.67
N VAL A 12 4.65 2.42 5.35
CA VAL A 12 3.69 1.96 6.35
C VAL A 12 3.69 0.44 6.33
N LEU A 13 4.02 -0.16 7.48
CA LEU A 13 3.89 -1.59 7.70
C LEU A 13 2.42 -1.91 7.96
N VAL A 14 1.87 -2.74 7.09
CA VAL A 14 0.48 -3.17 7.12
C VAL A 14 0.44 -4.67 7.35
N GLN A 15 -0.55 -5.12 8.10
CA GLN A 15 -0.77 -6.53 8.33
C GLN A 15 -1.20 -7.22 7.03
N GLY A 16 -0.70 -8.45 6.82
CA GLY A 16 -0.94 -9.21 5.59
C GLY A 16 -2.44 -9.44 5.35
N GLY A 17 -2.88 -9.24 4.11
CA GLY A 17 -4.28 -9.43 3.69
C GLY A 17 -5.17 -8.20 3.82
N VAL A 18 -4.67 -7.13 4.45
CA VAL A 18 -5.36 -5.83 4.51
C VAL A 18 -4.83 -4.85 3.45
N ILE A 19 -3.68 -5.16 2.82
CA ILE A 19 -2.98 -4.23 1.94
C ILE A 19 -3.76 -3.91 0.66
N GLU A 20 -4.43 -4.90 0.07
CA GLU A 20 -5.23 -4.69 -1.14
C GLU A 20 -6.43 -3.79 -0.85
N ASN A 21 -7.09 -4.00 0.29
CA ASN A 21 -8.20 -3.17 0.75
C ASN A 21 -7.74 -1.74 1.03
N LEU A 22 -6.57 -1.57 1.65
CA LEU A 22 -6.01 -0.25 1.90
C LEU A 22 -5.63 0.47 0.61
N ALA A 23 -4.96 -0.21 -0.33
CA ALA A 23 -4.63 0.36 -1.64
C ALA A 23 -5.89 0.79 -2.40
N LYS A 24 -6.94 -0.04 -2.39
CA LYS A 24 -8.24 0.29 -2.99
C LYS A 24 -8.87 1.50 -2.32
N HIS A 25 -8.87 1.57 -0.99
CA HIS A 25 -9.41 2.69 -0.23
C HIS A 25 -8.66 4.01 -0.52
N LEU A 26 -7.33 3.97 -0.66
CA LEU A 26 -6.53 5.15 -1.03
C LEU A 26 -6.87 5.67 -2.43
N ILE A 27 -7.19 4.77 -3.37
CA ILE A 27 -7.62 5.17 -4.72
C ILE A 27 -9.05 5.72 -4.71
N GLU A 28 -9.98 5.01 -4.09
CA GLU A 28 -11.42 5.32 -4.17
C GLU A 28 -11.83 6.49 -3.27
N GLN A 29 -11.31 6.55 -2.04
CA GLN A 29 -11.72 7.57 -1.06
C GLN A 29 -10.82 8.79 -1.08
N TYR A 30 -9.51 8.60 -1.26
CA TYR A 30 -8.54 9.69 -1.26
C TYR A 30 -8.11 10.13 -2.67
N GLY A 31 -8.59 9.46 -3.73
CA GLY A 31 -8.28 9.81 -5.10
C GLY A 31 -6.80 9.65 -5.47
N ILE A 32 -6.02 8.91 -4.67
CA ILE A 32 -4.58 8.77 -4.87
C ILE A 32 -4.34 7.92 -6.12
N PRO A 33 -3.67 8.45 -7.15
CA PRO A 33 -3.35 7.68 -8.34
C PRO A 33 -2.53 6.43 -8.00
N LYS A 34 -2.90 5.28 -8.57
CA LYS A 34 -2.21 3.99 -8.36
C LYS A 34 -0.69 4.05 -8.58
N ARG A 35 -0.21 4.93 -9.48
CA ARG A 35 1.23 5.18 -9.73
C ARG A 35 2.02 5.71 -8.53
N TYR A 36 1.34 6.14 -7.47
CA TYR A 36 1.95 6.62 -6.23
C TYR A 36 1.82 5.62 -5.07
N ILE A 37 1.17 4.48 -5.31
CA ILE A 37 0.95 3.43 -4.33
C ILE A 37 1.75 2.22 -4.80
N GLU A 38 2.79 1.89 -4.05
CA GLU A 38 3.58 0.69 -4.28
C GLU A 38 3.31 -0.30 -3.15
N VAL A 39 2.85 -1.50 -3.54
CA VAL A 39 2.51 -2.61 -2.65
C VAL A 39 3.67 -3.59 -2.70
N LEU A 40 4.40 -3.71 -1.59
CA LEU A 40 5.52 -4.63 -1.42
C LEU A 40 5.12 -5.76 -0.46
N ASP A 41 4.93 -6.96 -1.01
CA ASP A 41 4.75 -8.16 -0.21
C ASP A 41 6.13 -8.69 0.22
N LYS A 42 6.47 -8.54 1.50
CA LYS A 42 7.73 -9.04 2.09
C LYS A 42 7.60 -10.50 2.57
N THR A 43 6.48 -11.17 2.34
CA THR A 43 6.22 -12.54 2.79
C THR A 43 6.40 -13.62 1.72
N ARG A 44 6.43 -13.24 0.44
CA ARG A 44 6.83 -14.14 -0.65
C ARG A 44 8.37 -14.17 -0.74
N ARG A 45 8.94 -15.34 -0.43
CA ARG A 45 10.37 -15.66 -0.59
C ARG A 45 10.72 -16.00 -2.02
#